data_AF-A0A0Q9PU05-F1
#
_entry.id   AF-A0A0Q9PU05-F1
#
_cell.length_a   1.000
_cell.length_b   1.000
_cell.length_c   1.000
_cell.angle_alpha   90.00
_cell.angle_beta   90.00
_cell.angle_gamma   90.00
#
_symmetry.space_group_name_H-M   'P 1'
#
loop_
_entity.id
_entity.type
_entity.pdbx_description
1 polymer ?
#
loop_
_entity_poly.entity_id
_entity_poly.type
_entity_poly.pdbx_seq_one_letter_code
_entity_poly.pdbx_strand_id
1 'polypeptide(L)'
;MSGIDDLMAESNERWANARRRSQGIEDKGLGKAVKAYYTRYFPAGLFALIAVVTVVGILAFPRAPEMWPTLLASGFLLGVVVAFVGGLIYNAKKVVPAANLGKIDVLFSLESEEQKQVRRQIAGKAPIDPDHIGVTRAAAVQLRKGLATQLLLQPLMQCVFAVQALNFALGGDNLVAVLMATAVAGIVVADGFLIRDFRRTGRFLTRTAEQDASKP
;
A
#
# COMPACT_ATOMS: atom_id res chain seq x y z
N MET A 1 29.75 37.07 11.66
CA MET A 1 29.69 35.72 11.06
C MET A 1 28.72 34.78 11.81
N SER A 2 27.64 35.29 12.42
CA SER A 2 26.74 34.47 13.28
C SER A 2 25.69 33.63 12.53
N GLY A 3 25.46 33.90 11.23
CA GLY A 3 24.31 33.30 10.52
C GLY A 3 24.50 31.83 10.13
N ILE A 4 25.73 31.36 9.90
CA ILE A 4 25.96 29.96 9.51
C ILE A 4 25.83 29.04 10.73
N ASP A 5 26.35 29.47 11.88
CA ASP A 5 26.26 28.70 13.13
C ASP A 5 24.82 28.53 13.59
N ASP A 6 23.99 29.56 13.39
CA ASP A 6 22.56 29.52 13.72
C ASP A 6 21.78 28.53 12.84
N LEU A 7 22.06 28.52 11.53
CA LEU A 7 21.47 27.53 10.59
C LEU A 7 21.89 26.09 10.91
N MET A 8 23.15 25.89 11.30
CA MET A 8 23.66 24.58 11.71
C MET A 8 23.04 24.12 13.03
N ALA A 9 22.85 25.03 13.98
CA ALA A 9 22.17 24.74 15.24
C ALA A 9 20.71 24.33 15.02
N GLU A 10 19.99 25.05 14.15
CA GLU A 10 18.60 24.75 13.82
C GLU A 10 18.46 23.38 13.13
N SER A 11 19.31 23.08 12.13
CA SER A 11 19.29 21.77 11.47
C SER A 11 19.59 20.64 12.46
N ASN A 12 20.57 20.81 13.34
CA ASN A 12 20.89 19.83 14.39
C ASN A 12 19.69 19.58 15.33
N GLU A 13 18.96 20.63 15.71
CA GLU A 13 17.77 20.50 16.53
C GLU A 13 16.65 19.71 15.82
N ARG A 14 16.42 19.98 14.51
CA ARG A 14 15.45 19.25 13.69
C ARG A 14 15.79 17.75 13.60
N TRP A 15 17.06 17.43 13.37
CA TRP A 15 17.52 16.04 13.34
C TRP A 15 17.46 15.36 14.70
N ALA A 16 17.76 16.06 15.79
CA ALA A 16 17.58 15.54 17.15
C ALA A 16 16.11 15.23 17.45
N ASN A 17 15.18 16.10 17.02
CA ASN A 17 13.74 15.88 17.11
C ASN A 17 13.30 14.66 16.30
N ALA A 18 13.74 14.55 15.05
CA ALA A 18 13.46 13.39 14.20
C ALA A 18 14.00 12.09 14.82
N ARG A 19 15.20 12.13 15.41
CA ARG A 19 15.81 10.99 16.11
C ARG A 19 15.00 10.56 17.33
N ARG A 20 14.53 11.50 18.15
CA ARG A 20 13.61 11.20 19.26
C ARG A 20 12.33 10.53 18.75
N ARG A 21 11.76 10.99 17.65
CA ARG A 21 10.55 10.40 17.04
C ARG A 21 10.79 9.03 16.39
N SER A 22 12.01 8.75 15.92
CA SER A 22 12.36 7.45 15.34
C SER A 22 12.43 6.31 16.35
N GLN A 23 12.53 6.62 17.66
CA GLN A 23 12.67 5.61 18.70
C GLN A 23 11.40 4.74 18.78
N GLY A 24 11.61 3.41 18.78
CA GLY A 24 10.52 2.42 18.87
C GLY A 24 9.78 2.16 17.56
N ILE A 25 10.18 2.80 16.46
CA ILE A 25 9.64 2.51 15.13
C ILE A 25 10.32 1.27 14.55
N GLU A 26 9.52 0.30 14.14
CA GLU A 26 10.03 -1.01 13.74
C GLU A 26 9.08 -1.69 12.75
N ASP A 27 9.65 -2.36 11.74
CA ASP A 27 8.93 -3.29 10.87
C ASP A 27 8.94 -4.69 11.50
N LYS A 28 7.79 -5.14 12.00
CA LYS A 28 7.61 -6.44 12.64
C LYS A 28 7.19 -7.55 11.66
N GLY A 29 7.23 -7.26 10.35
CA GLY A 29 6.92 -8.24 9.32
C GLY A 29 5.83 -7.82 8.34
N LEU A 30 5.75 -6.54 7.98
CA LEU A 30 4.84 -6.01 6.95
C LEU A 30 4.88 -6.84 5.66
N GLY A 31 6.08 -7.24 5.22
CA GLY A 31 6.26 -8.07 4.03
C GLY A 31 5.55 -9.42 4.11
N LYS A 32 5.59 -10.08 5.28
CA LYS A 32 4.91 -11.36 5.51
C LYS A 32 3.39 -11.16 5.55
N ALA A 33 2.92 -10.10 6.21
CA ALA A 33 1.50 -9.78 6.30
C ALA A 33 0.87 -9.49 4.92
N VAL A 34 1.54 -8.69 4.09
CA VAL A 34 1.08 -8.38 2.73
C VAL A 34 1.14 -9.63 1.84
N LYS A 35 2.21 -10.42 1.91
CA LYS A 35 2.31 -11.67 1.14
C LYS A 35 1.16 -12.62 1.49
N ALA A 36 0.92 -12.84 2.80
CA ALA A 36 -0.14 -13.72 3.26
C ALA A 36 -1.54 -13.25 2.80
N TYR A 37 -1.77 -11.93 2.74
CA TYR A 37 -3.01 -11.37 2.21
C TYR A 37 -3.26 -11.85 0.78
N TYR A 38 -2.32 -11.61 -0.13
CA TYR A 38 -2.49 -11.95 -1.55
C TYR A 38 -2.42 -13.44 -1.86
N THR A 39 -1.68 -14.24 -1.09
CA THR A 39 -1.57 -15.68 -1.36
C THR A 39 -2.67 -16.49 -0.72
N ARG A 40 -3.27 -16.02 0.38
CA ARG A 40 -4.21 -16.80 1.18
C ARG A 40 -5.56 -16.13 1.35
N TYR A 41 -5.61 -14.92 1.87
CA TYR A 41 -6.87 -14.29 2.26
C TYR A 41 -7.66 -13.77 1.07
N PHE A 42 -6.98 -13.10 0.13
CA PHE A 42 -7.63 -12.54 -1.06
C PHE A 42 -8.20 -13.64 -1.98
N PRO A 43 -7.45 -14.68 -2.38
CA PRO A 43 -8.01 -15.75 -3.21
C PRO A 43 -9.12 -16.52 -2.49
N ALA A 44 -8.95 -16.85 -1.20
CA ALA A 44 -9.98 -17.54 -0.44
C ALA A 44 -11.27 -16.71 -0.33
N GLY A 45 -11.15 -15.41 -0.07
CA GLY A 45 -12.28 -14.49 -0.05
C GLY A 45 -12.97 -14.41 -1.42
N LEU A 46 -12.20 -14.31 -2.50
CA LEU A 46 -12.72 -14.28 -3.86
C LEU A 46 -13.48 -15.57 -4.21
N PHE A 47 -12.90 -16.75 -3.97
CA PHE A 47 -13.55 -18.03 -4.24
C PHE A 47 -14.82 -18.24 -3.42
N ALA A 48 -14.77 -17.93 -2.11
CA ALA A 48 -15.94 -18.02 -1.24
C ALA A 48 -17.07 -17.11 -1.74
N LEU A 49 -16.72 -15.89 -2.17
CA LEU A 49 -17.69 -14.95 -2.69
C LEU A 49 -18.30 -15.42 -4.02
N ILE A 50 -17.49 -15.90 -4.96
CA ILE A 50 -17.97 -16.46 -6.23
C ILE A 50 -18.94 -17.62 -5.97
N ALA A 51 -18.60 -18.51 -5.03
CA ALA A 51 -19.46 -19.64 -4.67
C ALA A 51 -20.82 -19.16 -4.09
N VAL A 52 -20.80 -18.22 -3.15
CA VAL A 52 -22.02 -17.67 -2.53
C VAL A 52 -22.90 -16.98 -3.56
N VAL A 53 -22.32 -16.09 -4.39
CA VAL A 53 -23.08 -15.37 -5.43
C VAL A 53 -23.69 -16.34 -6.43
N THR A 54 -22.96 -17.39 -6.82
CA THR A 54 -23.45 -18.42 -7.75
C THR A 54 -24.64 -19.17 -7.16
N VAL A 55 -24.54 -19.66 -5.91
CA VAL A 55 -25.63 -20.40 -5.24
C VAL A 55 -26.86 -19.51 -5.06
N VAL A 56 -26.69 -18.27 -4.58
CA VAL A 56 -27.79 -17.32 -4.40
C VAL A 56 -28.46 -16.99 -5.74
N GLY A 57 -27.68 -16.76 -6.79
CA GLY A 57 -28.20 -16.47 -8.13
C GLY A 57 -29.06 -17.60 -8.70
N ILE A 58 -28.58 -18.85 -8.57
CA ILE A 58 -29.32 -20.05 -9.02
C ILE A 58 -30.65 -20.20 -8.25
N LEU A 59 -30.64 -19.98 -6.94
CA LEU A 59 -31.84 -20.14 -6.09
C LEU A 59 -32.87 -19.02 -6.30
N ALA A 60 -32.42 -17.77 -6.46
CA ALA A 60 -33.30 -16.62 -6.60
C ALA A 60 -33.93 -16.53 -8.00
N PHE A 61 -33.24 -17.00 -9.06
CA PHE A 61 -33.67 -16.84 -10.45
C PHE A 61 -33.55 -18.14 -11.26
N PRO A 62 -34.31 -19.21 -10.91
CA PRO A 62 -34.14 -20.54 -11.50
C PRO A 62 -34.54 -20.65 -12.98
N ARG A 63 -35.17 -19.63 -13.59
CA ARG A 63 -35.72 -19.67 -14.97
C ARG A 63 -35.51 -18.40 -15.80
N ALA A 64 -34.61 -17.49 -15.40
CA ALA A 64 -34.39 -16.23 -16.10
C ALA A 64 -32.92 -16.09 -16.59
N PRO A 65 -32.49 -16.89 -17.58
CA PRO A 65 -31.13 -16.84 -18.13
C PRO A 65 -30.74 -15.43 -18.62
N GLU A 66 -31.71 -14.66 -19.13
CA GLU A 66 -31.55 -13.28 -19.58
C GLU A 66 -31.17 -12.30 -18.47
N MET A 67 -31.47 -12.60 -17.20
CA MET A 67 -31.11 -11.75 -16.06
C MET A 67 -29.70 -12.00 -15.51
N TRP A 68 -29.02 -13.05 -15.97
CA TRP A 68 -27.70 -13.46 -15.45
C TRP A 68 -26.64 -12.36 -15.51
N PRO A 69 -26.49 -11.58 -16.61
CA PRO A 69 -25.49 -10.52 -16.66
C PRO A 69 -25.68 -9.48 -15.56
N THR A 70 -26.92 -9.03 -15.33
CA THR A 70 -27.25 -8.04 -14.30
C THR A 70 -27.02 -8.59 -12.88
N LEU A 71 -27.38 -9.87 -12.65
CA LEU A 71 -27.17 -10.52 -11.36
C LEU A 71 -25.68 -10.74 -11.05
N LEU A 72 -24.89 -11.14 -12.06
CA LEU A 72 -23.45 -11.28 -11.93
C LEU A 72 -22.78 -9.94 -11.65
N ALA A 73 -23.17 -8.87 -12.36
CA ALA A 73 -22.66 -7.52 -12.11
C ALA A 73 -22.99 -7.03 -10.69
N SER A 74 -24.23 -7.25 -10.24
CA SER A 74 -24.68 -6.87 -8.89
C SER A 74 -23.96 -7.67 -7.80
N GLY A 75 -23.83 -8.98 -7.99
CA GLY A 75 -23.11 -9.87 -7.08
C GLY A 75 -21.62 -9.55 -7.01
N PHE A 76 -21.01 -9.17 -8.13
CA PHE A 76 -19.62 -8.71 -8.14
C PHE A 76 -19.45 -7.40 -7.39
N LEU A 77 -20.33 -6.40 -7.58
CA LEU A 77 -20.27 -5.14 -6.84
C LEU A 77 -20.39 -5.36 -5.33
N LEU A 78 -21.34 -6.20 -4.91
CA LEU A 78 -21.46 -6.61 -3.51
C LEU A 78 -20.20 -7.33 -3.02
N GLY A 79 -19.61 -8.12 -3.91
CA GLY A 79 -18.30 -8.73 -3.75
C GLY A 79 -17.17 -7.78 -3.45
N VAL A 80 -17.08 -6.70 -4.22
CA VAL A 80 -16.10 -5.64 -4.02
C VAL A 80 -16.29 -5.00 -2.64
N VAL A 81 -17.54 -4.76 -2.22
CA VAL A 81 -17.82 -4.21 -0.88
C VAL A 81 -17.36 -5.17 0.22
N VAL A 82 -17.69 -6.46 0.11
CA VAL A 82 -17.24 -7.48 1.08
C VAL A 82 -15.71 -7.59 1.10
N ALA A 83 -15.06 -7.58 -0.07
CA ALA A 83 -13.61 -7.60 -0.17
C ALA A 83 -12.97 -6.33 0.42
N PHE A 84 -13.61 -5.17 0.24
CA PHE A 84 -13.18 -3.90 0.85
C PHE A 84 -13.25 -3.94 2.36
N VAL A 85 -14.39 -4.35 2.92
CA VAL A 85 -14.55 -4.51 4.37
C VAL A 85 -13.56 -5.56 4.92
N GLY A 86 -13.42 -6.70 4.24
CA GLY A 86 -12.46 -7.74 4.60
C GLY A 86 -11.01 -7.26 4.55
N GLY A 87 -10.64 -6.49 3.53
CA GLY A 87 -9.34 -5.85 3.39
C GLY A 87 -9.05 -4.85 4.50
N LEU A 88 -10.03 -4.02 4.88
CA LEU A 88 -9.92 -3.10 6.01
C LEU A 88 -9.76 -3.83 7.35
N ILE A 89 -10.55 -4.89 7.58
CA ILE A 89 -10.44 -5.73 8.78
C ILE A 89 -9.05 -6.38 8.83
N TYR A 90 -8.57 -6.93 7.71
CA TYR A 90 -7.24 -7.53 7.63
C TYR A 90 -6.14 -6.49 7.87
N ASN A 91 -6.28 -5.29 7.28
CA ASN A 91 -5.36 -4.19 7.51
C ASN A 91 -5.27 -3.85 9.01
N ALA A 92 -6.42 -3.66 9.66
CA ALA A 92 -6.48 -3.33 11.09
C ALA A 92 -5.94 -4.47 11.99
N LYS A 93 -6.21 -5.74 11.66
CA LYS A 93 -5.84 -6.88 12.51
C LYS A 93 -4.45 -7.46 12.24
N LYS A 94 -3.90 -7.28 11.04
CA LYS A 94 -2.67 -7.96 10.61
C LYS A 94 -1.60 -7.03 10.04
N VAL A 95 -1.96 -5.97 9.31
CA VAL A 95 -0.96 -5.06 8.71
C VAL A 95 -0.56 -3.95 9.67
N VAL A 96 -1.52 -3.28 10.31
CA VAL A 96 -1.23 -2.21 11.29
C VAL A 96 -0.39 -2.74 12.46
N PRO A 97 -0.69 -3.91 13.08
CA PRO A 97 0.12 -4.44 14.17
C PRO A 97 1.49 -4.96 13.71
N ALA A 98 1.70 -5.16 12.41
CA ALA A 98 2.98 -5.61 11.84
C ALA A 98 4.00 -4.47 11.70
N ALA A 99 3.69 -3.25 12.17
CA ALA A 99 4.64 -2.16 12.28
C ALA A 99 4.35 -1.31 13.52
N ASN A 100 5.40 -0.90 14.23
CA ASN A 100 5.32 0.18 15.18
C ASN A 100 5.64 1.48 14.44
N LEU A 101 4.71 2.44 14.40
CA LEU A 101 4.85 3.67 13.60
C LEU A 101 5.19 4.91 14.41
N GLY A 102 5.27 4.79 15.75
CA GLY A 102 5.31 5.96 16.63
C GLY A 102 4.00 6.75 16.57
N LYS A 103 3.96 7.91 17.24
CA LYS A 103 2.77 8.78 17.27
C LYS A 103 2.74 9.78 16.11
N ILE A 104 3.91 10.17 15.59
CA ILE A 104 4.08 11.26 14.62
C ILE A 104 5.03 10.78 13.52
N ASP A 105 4.80 11.25 12.29
CA ASP A 105 5.72 11.05 11.18
C ASP A 105 7.12 11.59 11.54
N VAL A 106 8.13 10.75 11.33
CA VAL A 106 9.53 11.08 11.64
C VAL A 106 10.00 12.24 10.78
N LEU A 107 9.53 12.32 9.54
CA LEU A 107 9.93 13.33 8.57
C LEU A 107 9.30 14.70 8.84
N PHE A 108 8.27 14.78 9.67
CA PHE A 108 7.56 16.03 9.95
C PHE A 108 8.43 17.09 10.64
N SER A 109 9.51 16.69 11.31
CA SER A 109 10.48 17.62 11.93
C SER A 109 11.54 18.14 10.97
N LEU A 110 11.64 17.57 9.77
CA LEU A 110 12.68 17.89 8.80
C LEU A 110 12.18 18.89 7.77
N GLU A 111 13.10 19.67 7.21
CA GLU A 111 12.84 20.58 6.11
C GLU A 111 12.60 19.81 4.79
N SER A 112 11.97 20.44 3.79
CA SER A 112 11.59 19.80 2.53
C SER A 112 12.76 19.14 1.79
N GLU A 113 13.94 19.77 1.75
CA GLU A 113 15.14 19.20 1.12
C GLU A 113 15.73 18.04 1.94
N GLU A 114 15.70 18.12 3.28
CA GLU A 114 16.10 17.02 4.18
C GLU A 114 15.16 15.81 3.99
N GLN A 115 13.84 16.03 3.94
CA GLN A 115 12.85 14.99 3.67
C GLN A 115 13.08 14.32 2.30
N LYS A 116 13.36 15.12 1.27
CA LYS A 116 13.65 14.66 -0.09
C LYS A 116 14.95 13.86 -0.13
N GLN A 117 15.98 14.28 0.60
CA GLN A 117 17.22 13.53 0.74
C GLN A 117 16.96 12.18 1.39
N VAL A 118 16.23 12.12 2.51
CA VAL A 118 15.85 10.86 3.17
C VAL A 118 15.09 9.95 2.20
N ARG A 119 14.09 10.46 1.48
CA ARG A 119 13.35 9.68 0.46
C ARG A 119 14.27 9.16 -0.65
N ARG A 120 15.26 9.95 -1.09
CA ARG A 120 16.26 9.51 -2.07
C ARG A 120 17.15 8.40 -1.52
N GLN A 121 17.57 8.48 -0.26
CA GLN A 121 18.35 7.41 0.38
C GLN A 121 17.55 6.09 0.42
N ILE A 122 16.29 6.15 0.86
CA ILE A 122 15.38 4.99 0.91
C ILE A 122 15.18 4.40 -0.50
N ALA A 123 15.06 5.25 -1.52
CA ALA A 123 14.94 4.84 -2.91
C ALA A 123 16.25 4.30 -3.53
N GLY A 124 17.38 4.39 -2.81
CA GLY A 124 18.72 4.03 -3.32
C GLY A 124 19.27 5.02 -4.36
N LYS A 125 18.79 6.27 -4.36
CA LYS A 125 19.17 7.36 -5.28
C LYS A 125 20.17 8.35 -4.66
N ALA A 126 20.60 8.09 -3.43
CA ALA A 126 21.58 8.87 -2.68
C ALA A 126 22.34 7.94 -1.72
N PRO A 127 23.60 8.24 -1.38
CA PRO A 127 24.35 7.49 -0.37
C PRO A 127 23.67 7.58 1.00
N ILE A 128 23.79 6.52 1.79
CA ILE A 128 23.21 6.44 3.14
C ILE A 128 24.07 7.29 4.07
N ASP A 129 23.42 8.16 4.84
CA ASP A 129 24.06 8.93 5.89
C ASP A 129 24.16 8.08 7.17
N PRO A 130 25.37 7.73 7.65
CA PRO A 130 25.54 6.91 8.84
C PRO A 130 25.05 7.58 10.13
N ASP A 131 25.04 8.91 10.19
CA ASP A 131 24.69 9.68 11.39
C ASP A 131 23.17 9.77 11.59
N HIS A 132 22.43 9.61 10.49
CA HIS A 132 20.98 9.73 10.44
C HIS A 132 20.27 8.42 10.07
N ILE A 133 20.99 7.29 10.05
CA ILE A 133 20.45 5.99 9.63
C ILE A 133 19.21 5.56 10.42
N GLY A 134 19.16 5.82 11.74
CA GLY A 134 17.99 5.50 12.57
C GLY A 134 16.73 6.26 12.13
N VAL A 135 16.88 7.54 11.75
CA VAL A 135 15.79 8.39 11.24
C VAL A 135 15.34 7.89 9.87
N THR A 136 16.29 7.63 8.97
CA THR A 136 16.02 7.12 7.60
C THR A 136 15.34 5.74 7.64
N ARG A 137 15.75 4.84 8.55
CA ARG A 137 15.12 3.54 8.77
C ARG A 137 13.69 3.69 9.28
N ALA A 138 13.46 4.53 10.28
CA ALA A 138 12.11 4.75 10.80
C ALA A 138 11.16 5.35 9.75
N ALA A 139 11.63 6.32 8.97
CA ALA A 139 10.90 6.86 7.83
C ALA A 139 10.60 5.78 6.77
N ALA A 140 11.54 4.88 6.50
CA ALA A 140 11.33 3.74 5.61
C ALA A 140 10.23 2.80 6.13
N VAL A 141 10.15 2.52 7.43
CA VAL A 141 9.07 1.72 8.03
C VAL A 141 7.70 2.40 7.81
N GLN A 142 7.61 3.70 8.11
CA GLN A 142 6.36 4.47 7.94
C GLN A 142 5.90 4.49 6.48
N LEU A 143 6.81 4.76 5.55
CA LEU A 143 6.55 4.70 4.11
C LEU A 143 6.11 3.30 3.67
N ARG A 144 6.81 2.26 4.14
CA ARG A 144 6.47 0.86 3.81
C ARG A 144 5.08 0.48 4.29
N LYS A 145 4.66 0.94 5.47
CA LYS A 145 3.30 0.71 5.98
C LYS A 145 2.26 1.44 5.13
N GLY A 146 2.54 2.67 4.71
CA GLY A 146 1.67 3.41 3.79
C GLY A 146 1.44 2.64 2.50
N LEU A 147 2.53 2.18 1.87
CA LEU A 147 2.49 1.34 0.68
C LEU A 147 1.75 0.01 0.90
N ALA A 148 1.97 -0.65 2.04
CA ALA A 148 1.22 -1.87 2.39
C ALA A 148 -0.29 -1.61 2.41
N THR A 149 -0.71 -0.52 3.03
CA THR A 149 -2.14 -0.16 3.13
C THR A 149 -2.73 0.14 1.75
N GLN A 150 -1.99 0.88 0.91
CA GLN A 150 -2.41 1.16 -0.47
C GLN A 150 -2.53 -0.12 -1.29
N LEU A 151 -1.55 -1.03 -1.22
CA LEU A 151 -1.61 -2.31 -1.91
C LEU A 151 -2.85 -3.11 -1.50
N LEU A 152 -3.25 -3.12 -0.23
CA LEU A 152 -4.45 -3.84 0.19
C LEU A 152 -5.74 -3.30 -0.44
N LEU A 153 -5.82 -1.98 -0.66
CA LEU A 153 -7.04 -1.31 -1.10
C LEU A 153 -7.11 -1.10 -2.62
N GLN A 154 -5.97 -0.91 -3.28
CA GLN A 154 -5.93 -0.52 -4.68
C GLN A 154 -6.51 -1.56 -5.66
N PRO A 155 -6.33 -2.89 -5.46
CA PRO A 155 -6.95 -3.91 -6.31
C PRO A 155 -8.48 -3.81 -6.34
N LEU A 156 -9.10 -3.26 -5.29
CA LEU A 156 -10.55 -3.10 -5.24
C LEU A 156 -11.04 -2.07 -6.24
N MET A 157 -10.26 -1.01 -6.48
CA MET A 157 -10.55 -0.04 -7.53
C MET A 157 -10.50 -0.69 -8.92
N GLN A 158 -9.54 -1.58 -9.17
CA GLN A 158 -9.47 -2.34 -10.43
C GLN A 158 -10.73 -3.18 -10.64
N CYS A 159 -11.22 -3.84 -9.59
CA CYS A 159 -12.45 -4.63 -9.67
C CYS A 159 -13.65 -3.76 -10.08
N VAL A 160 -13.81 -2.57 -9.48
CA VAL A 160 -14.90 -1.65 -9.84
C VAL A 160 -14.84 -1.23 -11.30
N PHE A 161 -13.67 -0.78 -11.76
CA PHE A 161 -13.50 -0.32 -13.15
C PHE A 161 -13.61 -1.47 -14.16
N ALA A 162 -13.13 -2.66 -13.83
CA ALA A 162 -13.24 -3.83 -14.70
C ALA A 162 -14.71 -4.22 -14.95
N VAL A 163 -15.56 -4.20 -13.92
CA VAL A 163 -16.99 -4.48 -14.10
C VAL A 163 -17.70 -3.38 -14.88
N GLN A 164 -17.37 -2.12 -14.64
CA GLN A 164 -17.92 -1.04 -15.46
C GLN A 164 -17.52 -1.18 -16.93
N ALA A 165 -16.23 -1.47 -17.22
CA ALA A 165 -15.75 -1.69 -18.57
C ALA A 165 -16.52 -2.82 -19.28
N LEU A 166 -16.75 -3.94 -18.58
CA LEU A 166 -17.53 -5.06 -19.10
C LEU A 166 -19.00 -4.69 -19.35
N ASN A 167 -19.63 -3.99 -18.41
CA ASN A 167 -21.03 -3.56 -18.57
C ASN A 167 -21.21 -2.60 -19.77
N PHE A 168 -20.30 -1.63 -19.95
CA PHE A 168 -20.35 -0.72 -21.09
C PHE A 168 -20.05 -1.44 -22.42
N ALA A 169 -19.11 -2.38 -22.42
CA ALA A 169 -18.80 -3.18 -23.61
C ALA A 169 -20.01 -4.03 -24.05
N LEU A 170 -20.70 -4.66 -23.09
CA LEU A 170 -21.90 -5.45 -23.35
C LEU A 170 -23.11 -4.57 -23.73
N GLY A 171 -23.18 -3.34 -23.21
CA GLY A 171 -24.22 -2.36 -23.52
C GLY A 171 -24.06 -1.65 -24.87
N GLY A 172 -22.98 -1.92 -25.61
CA GLY A 172 -22.72 -1.35 -26.94
C GLY A 172 -21.99 0.00 -26.94
N ASP A 173 -21.59 0.54 -25.79
CA ASP A 173 -20.80 1.78 -25.69
C ASP A 173 -19.30 1.48 -25.73
N ASN A 174 -18.80 1.28 -26.95
CA ASN A 174 -17.40 0.89 -27.18
C ASN A 174 -16.39 1.96 -26.72
N LEU A 175 -16.74 3.25 -26.76
CA LEU A 175 -15.79 4.31 -26.39
C LEU A 175 -15.59 4.35 -24.88
N VAL A 176 -16.67 4.33 -24.10
CA VAL A 176 -16.58 4.33 -22.64
C VAL A 176 -15.93 3.04 -22.13
N ALA A 177 -16.25 1.89 -22.75
CA ALA A 177 -15.61 0.62 -22.43
C ALA A 177 -14.08 0.66 -22.62
N VAL A 178 -13.61 1.22 -23.75
CA VAL A 178 -12.17 1.37 -24.03
C VAL A 178 -11.50 2.33 -23.04
N LEU A 179 -12.14 3.44 -22.68
CA LEU A 179 -11.62 4.36 -21.66
C LEU A 179 -11.47 3.67 -20.30
N MET A 180 -12.48 2.92 -19.86
CA MET A 180 -12.44 2.17 -18.60
C MET A 180 -11.38 1.07 -18.63
N ALA A 181 -11.26 0.32 -19.73
CA ALA A 181 -10.21 -0.68 -19.90
C ALA A 181 -8.80 -0.06 -19.85
N THR A 182 -8.62 1.12 -20.45
CA THR A 182 -7.37 1.89 -20.39
C THR A 182 -7.07 2.35 -18.97
N ALA A 183 -8.09 2.78 -18.22
CA ALA A 183 -7.94 3.13 -16.81
C ALA A 183 -7.49 1.92 -15.97
N VAL A 184 -8.10 0.73 -16.18
CA VAL A 184 -7.67 -0.50 -15.52
C VAL A 184 -6.20 -0.81 -15.82
N ALA A 185 -5.79 -0.73 -17.09
CA ALA A 185 -4.39 -0.93 -17.48
C ALA A 185 -3.44 0.06 -16.77
N GLY A 186 -3.83 1.34 -16.70
CA GLY A 186 -3.09 2.36 -15.96
C GLY A 186 -2.93 2.05 -14.47
N ILE A 187 -3.99 1.56 -13.81
CA ILE A 187 -3.93 1.17 -12.39
C ILE A 187 -3.03 -0.05 -12.20
N VAL A 188 -3.07 -1.04 -13.09
CA VAL A 188 -2.17 -2.22 -13.04
C VAL A 188 -0.70 -1.80 -13.13
N VAL A 189 -0.39 -0.83 -14.00
CA VAL A 189 0.95 -0.25 -14.08
C VAL A 189 1.33 0.47 -12.79
N ALA A 190 0.42 1.27 -12.22
CA ALA A 190 0.62 1.95 -10.94
C ALA A 190 0.89 0.95 -9.79
N ASP A 191 0.18 -0.17 -9.75
CA ASP A 191 0.41 -1.25 -8.78
C ASP A 191 1.81 -1.86 -8.92
N GLY A 192 2.29 -2.02 -10.15
CA GLY A 192 3.66 -2.45 -10.43
C GLY A 192 4.69 -1.51 -9.77
N PHE A 193 4.47 -0.19 -9.83
CA PHE A 193 5.30 0.78 -9.13
C PHE A 193 5.19 0.69 -7.61
N LEU A 194 3.97 0.55 -7.06
CA LEU A 194 3.76 0.39 -5.62
C LEU A 194 4.46 -0.86 -5.07
N ILE A 195 4.35 -2.01 -5.77
CA ILE A 195 5.03 -3.26 -5.40
C ILE A 195 6.54 -3.08 -5.45
N ARG A 196 7.05 -2.43 -6.50
CA ARG A 196 8.47 -2.14 -6.66
C ARG A 196 8.99 -1.29 -5.51
N ASP A 197 8.28 -0.23 -5.15
CA ASP A 197 8.68 0.66 -4.07
C ASP A 197 8.57 -0.04 -2.71
N PHE A 198 7.51 -0.82 -2.48
CA PHE A 198 7.37 -1.63 -1.26
C PHE A 198 8.54 -2.61 -1.08
N ARG A 199 8.97 -3.26 -2.17
CA ARG A 199 10.14 -4.17 -2.16
C ARG A 199 11.45 -3.41 -2.00
N ARG A 200 11.59 -2.21 -2.58
CA ARG A 200 12.78 -1.37 -2.42
C ARG A 200 12.97 -0.93 -0.99
N THR A 201 11.92 -0.40 -0.37
CA THR A 201 11.93 0.01 1.04
C THR A 201 12.22 -1.18 1.96
N GLY A 202 11.68 -2.36 1.64
CA GLY A 202 12.03 -3.58 2.37
C GLY A 202 13.49 -3.99 2.27
N ARG A 203 14.08 -3.93 1.07
CA ARG A 203 15.51 -4.21 0.87
C ARG A 203 16.39 -3.18 1.58
N PHE A 204 16.00 -1.91 1.57
CA PHE A 204 16.67 -0.86 2.32
C PHE A 204 16.73 -1.20 3.81
N LEU A 205 15.57 -1.52 4.41
CA LEU A 205 15.49 -1.91 5.83
C LEU A 205 16.39 -3.11 6.17
N THR A 206 16.40 -4.15 5.34
CA THR A 206 17.29 -5.31 5.54
C THR A 206 18.76 -4.94 5.49
N ARG A 207 19.20 -4.20 4.46
CA ARG A 207 20.61 -3.77 4.31
C ARG A 207 21.09 -2.91 5.48
N THR A 208 20.24 -1.98 5.93
CA THR A 208 20.60 -1.10 7.04
C THR A 208 20.59 -1.79 8.40
N ALA A 209 19.85 -2.90 8.55
CA ALA A 209 19.88 -3.70 9.77
C ALA A 209 21.23 -4.40 9.98
N GLU A 210 21.83 -4.91 8.90
CA GLU A 210 23.16 -5.53 8.92
C GLU A 210 24.26 -4.51 9.27
N GLN A 211 24.14 -3.28 8.75
CA GLN A 211 25.08 -2.20 9.04
C GLN A 211 25.03 -1.75 10.51
N ASP A 212 23.83 -1.62 11.09
CA ASP A 212 23.70 -1.28 12.51
C ASP A 212 24.21 -2.40 13.42
N ALA A 213 24.07 -3.67 13.03
CA ALA A 213 24.59 -4.81 13.80
C ALA A 213 26.13 -4.97 13.73
N SER A 214 26.77 -4.35 12.73
CA SER A 214 28.23 -4.36 12.56
C SER A 214 28.98 -3.23 13.30
N LYS A 215 28.25 -2.30 13.94
CA LYS A 215 28.88 -1.30 14.81
C LYS A 215 29.21 -1.95 16.17
N PRO A 216 30.50 -2.05 16.55
CA PRO A 216 30.94 -2.64 17.81
C PRO A 216 30.46 -1.85 19.04
#